data_AF-A0A9W9ZK30-F1
#
_entry.id   AF-A0A9W9ZK30-F1
#
_cell.length_a   1.000
_cell.length_b   1.000
_cell.length_c   1.000
_cell.angle_alpha   90.00
_cell.angle_beta   90.00
_cell.angle_gamma   90.00
#
_symmetry.space_group_name_H-M   'P 1'
#
loop_
_entity.id
_entity.type
_entity.pdbx_description
1 polymer ?
#
loop_
_entity_poly.entity_id
_entity_poly.type
_entity_poly.pdbx_seq_one_letter_code
_entity_poly.pdbx_strand_id
1 'polypeptide(L)'
;MMVKTVFGLGEHVTIQNYGTCSVSLDKLGLSELTPGPATWNVEVFVQALRELIPLLSWRQVIQELDYPEFHVPSREGLQLLFTGCHRGLMEIFPVDVLYRTWTNTEGQLSWIQQILSSPDLFCFADYPCHTVVIDLLKTAPEDDNREIATWKSLNLSEMLLRLAEAGHYETHCPDVLLLALLQINPLWHSLRNELVSQLIPVFLANHPNSGSVLHYVWHGQGQSASIRQLVMQAMAEWYVKGDMDQGRLSRILDVAQDLKALSMLLNGTPFVFVIDLAALASRREYLKLDKWVKDKLKEHQEEFAHACITFMRRRCPYLLGLSLDKELPKSVQLPQETVVTMLSCLQSFLG
;
A
#
# COMPACT_ATOMS: atom_id res chain seq x y z
N MET A 1 5.02 -5.67 -31.14
CA MET A 1 3.88 -6.04 -32.02
C MET A 1 3.21 -7.36 -31.61
N MET A 2 3.92 -8.47 -31.40
CA MET A 2 3.32 -9.77 -31.03
C MET A 2 2.49 -9.77 -29.74
N VAL A 3 2.92 -9.03 -28.71
CA VAL A 3 2.21 -8.96 -27.42
C VAL A 3 0.88 -8.21 -27.52
N LYS A 4 0.78 -7.26 -28.47
CA LYS A 4 -0.45 -6.46 -28.72
C LYS A 4 -1.54 -7.28 -29.44
N THR A 5 -1.17 -8.38 -30.08
CA THR A 5 -2.05 -9.22 -30.89
C THR A 5 -1.86 -10.67 -30.48
N VAL A 6 -2.51 -11.08 -29.38
CA VAL A 6 -2.58 -12.49 -28.95
C VAL A 6 -3.04 -13.38 -30.12
N PHE A 7 -3.96 -12.84 -30.94
CA PHE A 7 -4.39 -13.40 -32.21
C PHE A 7 -3.44 -12.94 -33.33
N GLY A 8 -2.55 -13.84 -33.73
CA GLY A 8 -1.40 -13.53 -34.57
C GLY A 8 -1.66 -13.38 -36.07
N LEU A 9 -2.88 -13.65 -36.52
CA LEU A 9 -3.26 -13.54 -37.92
C LEU A 9 -4.63 -12.87 -37.92
N GLY A 10 -4.72 -11.68 -38.53
CA GLY A 10 -6.03 -11.14 -38.88
C GLY A 10 -6.82 -12.19 -39.68
N GLU A 11 -8.14 -12.06 -39.72
CA GLU A 11 -9.10 -12.97 -40.38
C GLU A 11 -8.87 -13.20 -41.91
N HIS A 12 -7.70 -12.86 -42.46
CA HIS A 12 -7.43 -12.84 -43.89
C HIS A 12 -6.09 -13.42 -44.35
N VAL A 13 -5.53 -14.42 -43.67
CA VAL A 13 -4.49 -15.25 -44.32
C VAL A 13 -4.75 -16.74 -44.11
N THR A 14 -5.46 -17.33 -45.07
CA THR A 14 -5.43 -18.78 -45.28
C THR A 14 -4.00 -19.14 -45.68
N ILE A 15 -3.21 -19.70 -44.75
CA ILE A 15 -1.90 -20.27 -45.08
C ILE A 15 -2.18 -21.52 -45.94
N GLN A 16 -2.07 -21.38 -47.26
CA GLN A 16 -2.03 -22.52 -48.16
C GLN A 16 -0.76 -23.32 -47.84
N ASN A 17 -0.96 -24.53 -47.31
CA ASN A 17 0.08 -25.53 -47.12
C ASN A 17 0.81 -25.75 -48.46
N TYR A 18 2.08 -25.37 -48.53
CA TYR A 18 2.98 -25.85 -49.57
C TYR A 18 3.31 -27.32 -49.27
N GLY A 19 2.52 -28.22 -49.86
CA GLY A 19 2.69 -29.66 -49.72
C GLY A 19 1.77 -30.45 -50.64
N THR A 20 2.28 -30.81 -51.81
CA THR A 20 1.91 -31.96 -52.65
C THR A 20 0.55 -32.00 -53.36
N CYS A 21 0.64 -32.02 -54.70
CA CYS A 21 -0.12 -32.78 -55.68
C CYS A 21 -1.64 -33.00 -55.49
N SER A 22 -2.38 -32.37 -56.40
CA SER A 22 -3.69 -32.72 -56.95
C SER A 22 -4.16 -34.18 -56.74
N VAL A 23 -5.15 -34.41 -55.86
CA VAL A 23 -6.24 -35.37 -56.06
C VAL A 23 -7.50 -34.90 -55.31
N SER A 24 -8.56 -34.66 -56.08
CA SER A 24 -10.01 -34.69 -55.78
C SER A 24 -10.53 -34.29 -54.39
N LEU A 25 -11.11 -33.08 -54.37
CA LEU A 25 -11.68 -32.36 -53.24
C LEU A 25 -13.21 -32.55 -53.15
N ASP A 26 -13.75 -33.77 -52.90
CA ASP A 26 -15.22 -33.91 -52.80
C ASP A 26 -15.81 -35.14 -52.04
N LYS A 27 -15.06 -35.93 -51.26
CA LYS A 27 -15.61 -37.19 -50.70
C LYS A 27 -15.36 -37.59 -49.25
N LEU A 28 -14.90 -36.70 -48.36
CA LEU A 28 -14.78 -37.04 -46.94
C LEU A 28 -15.43 -35.94 -46.10
N GLY A 29 -16.55 -36.27 -45.46
CA GLY A 29 -17.44 -35.36 -44.75
C GLY A 29 -16.70 -34.39 -43.84
N LEU A 30 -16.88 -33.09 -44.11
CA LEU A 30 -16.46 -32.01 -43.23
C LEU A 30 -17.42 -31.94 -42.03
N SER A 31 -17.13 -32.73 -41.01
CA SER A 31 -17.48 -32.40 -39.63
C SER A 31 -16.22 -32.66 -38.81
N GLU A 32 -15.71 -31.59 -38.16
CA GLU A 32 -14.44 -31.52 -37.43
C GLU A 32 -13.22 -31.04 -38.24
N LEU A 33 -13.34 -29.83 -38.81
CA LEU A 33 -12.19 -28.94 -38.83
C LEU A 33 -12.00 -28.43 -37.40
N THR A 34 -11.08 -29.04 -36.65
CA THR A 34 -10.54 -28.38 -35.45
C THR A 34 -9.96 -27.04 -35.89
N PRO A 35 -10.35 -25.91 -35.28
CA PRO A 35 -9.75 -24.63 -35.63
C PRO A 35 -8.25 -24.72 -35.32
N GLY A 36 -7.42 -24.52 -36.35
CA GLY A 36 -5.97 -24.43 -36.18
C GLY A 36 -5.59 -23.37 -35.14
N PRO A 37 -4.38 -23.44 -34.55
CA PRO A 37 -4.00 -22.53 -33.47
C PRO A 37 -4.13 -21.07 -33.93
N ALA A 38 -5.03 -20.32 -33.27
CA ALA A 38 -5.33 -18.92 -33.58
C ALA A 38 -4.24 -17.94 -33.07
N THR A 39 -3.13 -18.47 -32.56
CA THR A 39 -2.07 -17.74 -31.86
C THR A 39 -0.71 -18.08 -32.48
N TRP A 40 0.26 -17.16 -32.36
CA TRP A 40 1.62 -17.39 -32.85
C TRP A 40 2.22 -18.66 -32.23
N ASN A 41 2.80 -19.52 -33.07
CA ASN A 41 3.65 -20.60 -32.56
C ASN A 41 5.02 -20.01 -32.20
N VAL A 42 5.13 -19.53 -30.97
CA VAL A 42 6.35 -18.90 -30.45
C VAL A 42 7.53 -19.86 -30.43
N GLU A 43 7.30 -21.16 -30.28
CA GLU A 43 8.38 -22.15 -30.28
C GLU A 43 9.06 -22.23 -31.65
N VAL A 44 8.26 -22.27 -32.73
CA VAL A 44 8.77 -22.26 -34.10
C VAL A 44 9.48 -20.94 -34.40
N PHE A 45 8.93 -19.81 -33.93
CA PHE A 45 9.54 -18.50 -34.12
C PHE A 45 10.90 -18.39 -33.41
N VAL A 46 10.98 -18.80 -32.14
CA VAL A 46 12.23 -18.79 -31.35
C VAL A 46 13.25 -19.74 -31.96
N GLN A 47 12.82 -20.93 -32.40
CA GLN A 47 13.69 -21.91 -33.06
C GLN A 47 14.26 -21.35 -34.38
N ALA A 48 13.42 -20.73 -35.22
CA ALA A 48 13.87 -20.11 -36.46
C ALA A 48 14.86 -18.95 -36.20
N LEU A 49 14.59 -18.10 -35.20
CA LEU A 49 15.51 -17.02 -34.82
C LEU A 49 16.86 -17.56 -34.35
N ARG A 50 16.87 -18.67 -33.60
CA ARG A 50 18.09 -19.30 -33.12
C ARG A 50 18.94 -19.85 -34.27
N GLU A 51 18.29 -20.42 -35.29
CA GLU A 51 18.97 -20.93 -36.48
C GLU A 51 19.54 -19.80 -37.35
N LEU A 52 18.82 -18.67 -37.43
CA LEU A 52 19.24 -17.52 -38.24
C LEU A 52 20.29 -16.64 -37.56
N ILE A 53 20.21 -16.47 -36.24
CA ILE A 53 21.12 -15.59 -35.47
C ILE A 53 21.58 -16.32 -34.19
N PRO A 54 22.58 -17.22 -34.28
CA PRO A 54 23.05 -18.01 -33.14
C PRO A 54 23.71 -17.18 -32.02
N LEU A 55 24.14 -15.96 -32.33
CA LEU A 55 24.79 -15.03 -31.40
C LEU A 55 23.80 -14.09 -30.68
N LEU A 56 22.49 -14.27 -30.90
CA LEU A 56 21.47 -13.42 -30.28
C LEU A 56 21.43 -13.62 -28.77
N SER A 57 21.71 -12.56 -28.01
CA SER A 57 21.57 -12.56 -26.55
C SER A 57 20.13 -12.28 -26.16
N TRP A 58 19.41 -13.30 -25.68
CA TRP A 58 18.04 -13.14 -25.19
C TRP A 58 17.92 -12.22 -23.98
N ARG A 59 18.98 -12.08 -23.18
CA ARG A 59 19.06 -11.05 -22.13
C ARG A 59 18.95 -9.64 -22.72
N GLN A 60 19.67 -9.36 -23.81
CA GLN A 60 19.58 -8.08 -24.51
C GLN A 60 18.21 -7.88 -25.15
N VAL A 61 17.62 -8.93 -25.74
CA VAL A 61 16.26 -8.86 -26.29
C VAL A 61 15.25 -8.42 -25.22
N ILE A 62 15.33 -8.98 -24.01
CA ILE A 62 14.46 -8.59 -22.89
C ILE A 62 14.76 -7.17 -22.41
N GLN A 63 16.03 -6.74 -22.46
CA GLN A 63 16.41 -5.35 -22.17
C GLN A 63 15.89 -4.35 -23.22
N GLU A 64 15.74 -4.77 -24.47
CA GLU A 64 15.19 -3.93 -25.54
C GLU A 64 13.65 -3.95 -25.59
N LEU A 65 12.98 -4.68 -24.69
CA LEU A 65 11.53 -4.56 -24.51
C LEU A 65 11.11 -3.21 -23.91
N ASP A 66 12.09 -2.43 -23.42
CA ASP A 66 11.90 -1.03 -22.99
C ASP A 66 11.86 -0.09 -24.19
N TYR A 67 10.73 -0.08 -24.89
CA TYR A 67 10.43 0.85 -25.98
C TYR A 67 9.04 1.48 -25.81
N PRO A 68 8.79 2.70 -26.32
CA PRO A 68 7.58 3.49 -26.02
C PRO A 68 6.25 2.79 -26.32
N GLU A 69 6.24 1.87 -27.28
CA GLU A 69 5.04 1.16 -27.70
C GLU A 69 4.81 -0.17 -26.97
N PHE A 70 5.70 -0.58 -26.07
CA PHE A 70 5.56 -1.83 -25.35
C PHE A 70 4.35 -1.78 -24.41
N HIS A 71 3.48 -2.79 -24.50
CA HIS A 71 2.31 -2.95 -23.64
C HIS A 71 1.89 -4.41 -23.58
N VAL A 72 1.53 -4.89 -22.38
CA VAL A 72 1.02 -6.25 -22.15
C VAL A 72 -0.47 -6.17 -21.82
N PRO A 73 -1.38 -6.44 -22.78
CA PRO A 73 -2.81 -6.18 -22.61
C PRO A 73 -3.56 -7.29 -21.85
N SER A 74 -3.02 -8.51 -21.82
CA SER A 74 -3.72 -9.66 -21.23
C SER A 74 -2.77 -10.74 -20.73
N ARG A 75 -3.34 -11.65 -19.95
CA ARG A 75 -2.68 -12.85 -19.42
C ARG A 75 -2.12 -13.74 -20.54
N GLU A 76 -2.83 -13.89 -21.65
CA GLU A 76 -2.35 -14.67 -22.80
C GLU A 76 -1.13 -14.00 -23.45
N GLY A 77 -1.12 -12.67 -23.52
CA GLY A 77 0.05 -11.91 -23.97
C GLY A 77 1.26 -12.09 -23.05
N LEU A 78 1.02 -12.14 -21.74
CA LEU A 78 2.05 -12.45 -20.74
C LEU A 78 2.59 -13.88 -20.89
N GLN A 79 1.70 -14.87 -21.08
CA GLN A 79 2.09 -16.25 -21.31
C GLN A 79 2.91 -16.40 -22.59
N LEU A 80 2.55 -15.68 -23.65
CA LEU A 80 3.28 -15.66 -24.92
C LEU A 80 4.69 -15.08 -24.73
N LEU A 81 4.79 -13.95 -24.02
CA LEU A 81 6.08 -13.33 -23.66
C LEU A 81 6.97 -14.27 -22.88
N PHE A 82 6.44 -14.87 -21.80
CA PHE A 82 7.23 -15.79 -20.99
C PHE A 82 7.59 -17.06 -21.74
N THR A 83 6.70 -17.61 -22.56
CA THR A 83 7.03 -18.79 -23.39
C THR A 83 8.17 -18.47 -24.34
N GLY A 84 8.15 -17.30 -24.98
CA GLY A 84 9.26 -16.84 -25.84
C GLY A 84 10.57 -16.64 -25.07
N CYS A 85 10.49 -15.98 -23.91
CA CYS A 85 11.67 -15.76 -23.06
C CYS A 85 12.25 -17.07 -22.55
N HIS A 86 11.44 -18.02 -22.07
CA HIS A 86 11.92 -19.32 -21.55
C HIS A 86 12.43 -20.25 -22.66
N ARG A 87 11.92 -20.14 -23.89
CA ARG A 87 12.43 -20.92 -25.03
C ARG A 87 13.74 -20.33 -25.57
N GLY A 88 13.87 -19.00 -25.53
CA GLY A 88 15.06 -18.30 -25.98
C GLY A 88 16.20 -18.34 -24.96
N LEU A 89 15.88 -18.12 -23.68
CA LEU A 89 16.80 -18.28 -22.57
C LEU A 89 16.95 -19.76 -22.24
N MET A 90 18.15 -20.29 -22.37
CA MET A 90 18.48 -21.61 -21.82
C MET A 90 18.86 -21.55 -20.32
N GLU A 91 18.61 -20.40 -19.69
CA GLU A 91 18.98 -20.07 -18.31
C GLU A 91 17.76 -19.48 -17.57
N ILE A 92 17.91 -19.28 -16.25
CA ILE A 92 16.89 -18.67 -15.40
C ILE A 92 16.56 -17.25 -15.92
N PHE A 93 15.27 -16.91 -15.90
CA PHE A 93 14.81 -15.59 -16.36
C PHE A 93 15.53 -14.45 -15.61
N PRO A 94 16.07 -13.44 -16.32
CA PRO A 94 16.81 -12.35 -15.73
C PRO A 94 15.87 -11.32 -15.09
N VAL A 95 15.39 -11.61 -13.88
CA VAL A 95 14.45 -10.74 -13.13
C VAL A 95 15.04 -9.34 -12.87
N ASP A 96 16.36 -9.20 -12.86
CA ASP A 96 17.07 -7.93 -12.74
C ASP A 96 16.67 -6.91 -13.82
N VAL A 97 16.29 -7.40 -15.01
CA VAL A 97 15.85 -6.56 -16.14
C VAL A 97 14.44 -5.98 -15.89
N LEU A 98 13.62 -6.65 -15.08
CA LEU A 98 12.33 -6.10 -14.65
C LEU A 98 12.54 -5.02 -13.59
N TYR A 99 13.46 -5.19 -12.65
CA TYR A 99 13.69 -4.26 -11.53
C TYR A 99 14.38 -2.95 -11.91
N ARG A 100 15.03 -2.87 -13.08
CA ARG A 100 15.65 -1.62 -13.56
C ARG A 100 14.60 -0.54 -13.84
N THR A 101 15.02 0.71 -13.90
CA THR A 101 14.15 1.81 -14.32
C THR A 101 14.00 1.79 -15.85
N TRP A 102 12.77 1.62 -16.35
CA TRP A 102 12.49 1.66 -17.78
C TRP A 102 12.25 3.10 -18.24
N THR A 103 12.56 3.38 -19.51
CA THR A 103 12.15 4.62 -20.19
C THR A 103 10.64 4.66 -20.44
N ASN A 104 10.06 3.50 -20.78
CA ASN A 104 8.61 3.32 -20.89
C ASN A 104 8.03 2.77 -19.57
N THR A 105 7.70 3.67 -18.65
CA THR A 105 7.11 3.33 -17.34
C THR A 105 5.73 2.70 -17.47
N GLU A 106 4.92 3.10 -18.47
CA GLU A 106 3.60 2.52 -18.75
C GLU A 106 3.71 1.06 -19.21
N GLY A 107 4.67 0.77 -20.09
CA GLY A 107 4.96 -0.59 -20.55
C GLY A 107 5.45 -1.48 -19.42
N GLN A 108 6.37 -0.97 -18.60
CA GLN A 108 6.88 -1.67 -17.41
C GLN A 108 5.74 -1.99 -16.44
N LEU A 109 4.88 -1.00 -16.13
CA LEU A 109 3.73 -1.20 -15.25
C LEU A 109 2.74 -2.21 -15.82
N SER A 110 2.40 -2.12 -17.11
CA SER A 110 1.45 -3.06 -17.72
C SER A 110 1.94 -4.51 -17.61
N TRP A 111 3.25 -4.74 -17.76
CA TRP A 111 3.83 -6.06 -17.59
C TRP A 111 3.72 -6.52 -16.13
N ILE A 112 4.09 -5.65 -15.18
CA ILE A 112 4.03 -5.98 -13.75
C ILE A 112 2.59 -6.22 -13.29
N GLN A 113 1.62 -5.40 -13.70
CA GLN A 113 0.20 -5.59 -13.38
C GLN A 113 -0.30 -6.96 -13.85
N GLN A 114 0.06 -7.37 -15.06
CA GLN A 114 -0.32 -8.69 -15.57
C GLN A 114 0.38 -9.82 -14.79
N ILE A 115 1.64 -9.64 -14.38
CA ILE A 115 2.35 -10.60 -13.51
C ILE A 115 1.65 -10.73 -12.16
N LEU A 116 1.34 -9.60 -11.51
CA LEU A 116 0.65 -9.57 -10.21
C LEU A 116 -0.76 -10.18 -10.30
N SER A 117 -1.42 -10.02 -11.43
CA SER A 117 -2.74 -10.63 -11.71
C SER A 117 -2.65 -12.12 -12.08
N SER A 118 -1.45 -12.65 -12.34
CA SER A 118 -1.21 -14.04 -12.78
C SER A 118 0.01 -14.65 -12.09
N PRO A 119 -0.04 -14.84 -10.76
CA PRO A 119 1.08 -15.33 -9.94
C PRO A 119 1.46 -16.80 -10.22
N ASP A 120 0.62 -17.53 -10.95
CA ASP A 120 0.89 -18.89 -11.41
C ASP A 120 1.85 -18.93 -12.60
N LEU A 121 1.89 -17.88 -13.42
CA LEU A 121 2.80 -17.75 -14.57
C LEU A 121 4.18 -17.23 -14.15
N PHE A 122 4.23 -16.34 -13.17
CA PHE A 122 5.47 -15.77 -12.66
C PHE A 122 5.30 -15.30 -11.22
N CYS A 123 6.19 -15.72 -10.34
CA CYS A 123 6.21 -15.31 -8.94
C CYS A 123 7.57 -14.67 -8.61
N PHE A 124 7.57 -13.43 -8.11
CA PHE A 124 8.81 -12.74 -7.77
C PHE A 124 9.56 -13.41 -6.59
N ALA A 125 8.87 -14.23 -5.79
CA ALA A 125 9.46 -15.00 -4.70
C ALA A 125 10.30 -16.19 -5.19
N ASP A 126 10.11 -16.65 -6.43
CA ASP A 126 10.87 -17.77 -7.01
C ASP A 126 12.30 -17.35 -7.41
N TYR A 127 12.60 -16.06 -7.35
CA TYR A 127 13.90 -15.50 -7.72
C TYR A 127 14.65 -14.95 -6.49
N PRO A 128 16.00 -14.91 -6.52
CA PRO A 128 16.79 -14.31 -5.46
C PRO A 128 16.38 -12.85 -5.24
N CYS A 129 15.72 -12.59 -4.12
CA CYS A 129 15.27 -11.26 -3.73
C CYS A 129 15.54 -11.04 -2.24
N HIS A 130 15.68 -9.78 -1.84
CA HIS A 130 15.61 -9.43 -0.43
C HIS A 130 14.17 -9.62 0.01
N THR A 131 13.93 -10.51 0.97
CA THR A 131 12.59 -10.81 1.46
C THR A 131 12.21 -9.87 2.60
N VAL A 132 10.92 -9.52 2.66
CA VAL A 132 10.35 -8.80 3.81
C VAL A 132 10.52 -9.66 5.05
N VAL A 133 11.05 -9.08 6.13
CA VAL A 133 11.13 -9.78 7.42
C VAL A 133 9.72 -9.87 8.00
N ILE A 134 9.14 -11.08 7.95
CA ILE A 134 7.76 -11.37 8.37
C ILE A 134 7.69 -11.88 9.82
N ASP A 135 8.83 -12.18 10.45
CA ASP A 135 8.96 -12.74 11.82
C ASP A 135 8.29 -11.91 12.94
N LEU A 136 7.84 -10.70 12.61
CA LEU A 136 7.15 -9.77 13.51
C LEU A 136 5.61 -9.94 13.51
N LEU A 137 5.04 -10.68 12.54
CA LEU A 137 3.61 -10.94 12.44
C LEU A 137 3.19 -12.09 13.36
N LYS A 138 2.11 -11.89 14.15
CA LYS A 138 1.55 -12.93 15.04
C LYS A 138 0.90 -14.08 14.30
N THR A 139 0.40 -13.80 13.10
CA THR A 139 -0.13 -14.80 12.17
C THR A 139 0.62 -14.59 10.88
N ALA A 140 1.53 -15.51 10.55
CA ALA A 140 2.18 -15.48 9.26
C ALA A 140 1.09 -15.59 8.17
N PRO A 141 1.13 -14.76 7.13
CA PRO A 141 0.30 -15.00 5.96
C PRO A 141 0.59 -16.40 5.42
N GLU A 142 -0.43 -17.08 4.90
CA GLU A 142 -0.29 -18.43 4.37
C GLU A 142 0.84 -18.47 3.32
N ASP A 143 1.89 -19.24 3.61
CA ASP A 143 3.06 -19.35 2.74
C ASP A 143 2.73 -19.96 1.37
N ASP A 144 1.62 -20.70 1.28
CA ASP A 144 1.14 -21.36 0.06
C ASP A 144 0.44 -20.41 -0.92
N ASN A 145 0.08 -19.18 -0.50
CA ASN A 145 -0.54 -18.22 -1.41
C ASN A 145 0.54 -17.49 -2.23
N ARG A 146 0.68 -17.87 -3.50
CA ARG A 146 1.63 -17.26 -4.45
C ARG A 146 1.42 -15.76 -4.66
N GLU A 147 0.20 -15.26 -4.50
CA GLU A 147 -0.09 -13.83 -4.51
C GLU A 147 0.66 -13.13 -3.38
N ILE A 148 0.57 -13.67 -2.17
CA ILE A 148 1.23 -13.10 -0.99
C ILE A 148 2.75 -13.30 -1.05
N ALA A 149 3.20 -14.46 -1.54
CA ALA A 149 4.63 -14.77 -1.71
C ALA A 149 5.32 -13.74 -2.62
N THR A 150 4.67 -13.34 -3.72
CA THR A 150 5.18 -12.33 -4.65
C THR A 150 5.48 -11.00 -3.95
N TRP A 151 4.59 -10.55 -3.07
CA TRP A 151 4.76 -9.31 -2.31
C TRP A 151 5.85 -9.37 -1.23
N LYS A 152 6.37 -10.55 -0.91
CA LYS A 152 7.53 -10.68 -0.01
C LYS A 152 8.82 -10.13 -0.64
N SER A 153 8.88 -9.95 -1.96
CA SER A 153 10.05 -9.38 -2.63
C SER A 153 10.15 -7.87 -2.39
N LEU A 154 11.16 -7.43 -1.63
CA LEU A 154 11.43 -6.00 -1.43
C LEU A 154 11.80 -5.32 -2.75
N ASN A 155 12.46 -6.01 -3.67
CA ASN A 155 12.83 -5.46 -4.99
C ASN A 155 11.58 -5.11 -5.82
N LEU A 156 10.50 -5.91 -5.72
CA LEU A 156 9.21 -5.61 -6.35
C LEU A 156 8.61 -4.35 -5.74
N SER A 157 8.59 -4.25 -4.42
CA SER A 157 8.04 -3.07 -3.74
C SER A 157 8.82 -1.79 -4.09
N GLU A 158 10.15 -1.84 -4.17
CA GLU A 158 10.97 -0.70 -4.57
C GLU A 158 10.68 -0.28 -6.02
N MET A 159 10.53 -1.24 -6.93
CA MET A 159 10.18 -1.00 -8.33
C MET A 159 8.79 -0.35 -8.47
N LEU A 160 7.79 -0.86 -7.75
CA LEU A 160 6.43 -0.28 -7.76
C LEU A 160 6.42 1.15 -7.21
N LEU A 161 7.24 1.44 -6.19
CA LEU A 161 7.37 2.80 -5.66
C LEU A 161 8.02 3.75 -6.68
N ARG A 162 9.06 3.30 -7.40
CA ARG A 162 9.65 4.08 -8.49
C ARG A 162 8.64 4.37 -9.61
N LEU A 163 7.78 3.40 -9.95
CA LEU A 163 6.71 3.57 -10.94
C LEU A 163 5.59 4.49 -10.43
N ALA A 164 5.28 4.44 -9.14
CA ALA A 164 4.29 5.33 -8.53
C ALA A 164 4.76 6.79 -8.54
N GLU A 165 6.05 7.07 -8.31
CA GLU A 165 6.60 8.42 -8.46
C GLU A 165 6.59 8.93 -9.91
N ALA A 166 6.59 8.02 -10.89
CA ALA A 166 6.40 8.36 -12.30
C ALA A 166 4.92 8.66 -12.67
N GLY A 167 3.99 8.57 -11.70
CA GLY A 167 2.60 9.01 -11.86
C GLY A 167 1.56 7.89 -11.96
N HIS A 168 1.92 6.62 -11.72
CA HIS A 168 1.00 5.49 -11.87
C HIS A 168 0.67 4.82 -10.52
N TYR A 169 -0.51 5.09 -9.96
CA TYR A 169 -0.95 4.55 -8.67
C TYR A 169 -2.08 3.50 -8.84
N GLU A 170 -1.81 2.24 -8.51
CA GLU A 170 -2.86 1.25 -8.24
C GLU A 170 -2.45 0.34 -7.07
N THR A 171 -3.24 0.31 -6.00
CA THR A 171 -2.90 -0.32 -4.72
C THR A 171 -3.78 -1.55 -4.45
N HIS A 172 -3.21 -2.76 -4.59
CA HIS A 172 -3.92 -4.02 -4.32
C HIS A 172 -3.65 -4.66 -2.95
N CYS A 173 -2.63 -4.24 -2.20
CA CYS A 173 -2.30 -4.84 -0.88
C CYS A 173 -1.67 -3.81 0.09
N PRO A 174 -2.46 -3.17 0.97
CA PRO A 174 -2.00 -2.11 1.87
C PRO A 174 -0.98 -2.59 2.93
N ASP A 175 -1.12 -3.82 3.44
CA ASP A 175 -0.33 -4.32 4.56
C ASP A 175 1.13 -4.60 4.21
N VAL A 176 1.35 -5.27 3.07
CA VAL A 176 2.70 -5.61 2.62
C VAL A 176 3.43 -4.38 2.07
N LEU A 177 2.68 -3.45 1.45
CA LEU A 177 3.20 -2.16 1.01
C LEU A 177 3.73 -1.34 2.21
N LEU A 178 2.98 -1.26 3.31
CA LEU A 178 3.42 -0.52 4.51
C LEU A 178 4.71 -1.12 5.10
N LEU A 179 4.77 -2.44 5.20
CA LEU A 179 5.94 -3.13 5.78
C LEU A 179 7.18 -3.01 4.89
N ALA A 180 7.01 -3.12 3.57
CA ALA A 180 8.08 -2.92 2.60
C ALA A 180 8.60 -1.46 2.61
N LEU A 181 7.68 -0.49 2.65
CA LEU A 181 7.99 0.93 2.79
C LEU A 181 8.80 1.26 4.03
N LEU A 182 8.48 0.61 5.15
CA LEU A 182 9.16 0.83 6.43
C LEU A 182 10.55 0.18 6.50
N GLN A 183 10.81 -0.84 5.69
CA GLN A 183 12.06 -1.61 5.66
C GLN A 183 13.06 -1.14 4.59
N ILE A 184 12.63 -0.43 3.55
CA ILE A 184 13.53 0.16 2.54
C ILE A 184 14.20 1.43 3.10
N ASN A 185 15.54 1.52 3.00
CA ASN A 185 16.36 2.68 3.39
C ASN A 185 16.98 3.34 2.12
N PRO A 186 17.34 4.63 2.10
CA PRO A 186 16.48 5.80 2.10
C PRO A 186 16.79 6.71 0.88
N LEU A 187 15.99 6.66 -0.19
CA LEU A 187 15.99 7.74 -1.20
C LEU A 187 14.60 8.39 -1.38
N TRP A 188 13.56 7.76 -0.83
CA TRP A 188 12.17 8.02 -1.20
C TRP A 188 11.36 8.46 0.01
N HIS A 189 11.70 9.62 0.57
CA HIS A 189 11.16 10.06 1.86
C HIS A 189 9.70 10.51 1.72
N SER A 190 9.32 11.14 0.61
CA SER A 190 7.99 11.74 0.45
C SER A 190 6.89 10.70 0.20
N LEU A 191 7.06 9.83 -0.80
CA LEU A 191 6.06 8.79 -1.12
C LEU A 191 5.91 7.76 0.01
N ARG A 192 7.02 7.38 0.65
CA ARG A 192 6.99 6.53 1.85
C ARG A 192 6.15 7.14 2.96
N ASN A 193 6.38 8.42 3.25
CA ASN A 193 5.66 9.13 4.30
C ASN A 193 4.17 9.27 3.98
N GLU A 194 3.83 9.50 2.71
CA GLU A 194 2.45 9.61 2.25
C GLU A 194 1.70 8.27 2.36
N LEU A 195 2.31 7.20 1.86
CA LEU A 195 1.73 5.86 1.95
C LEU A 195 1.63 5.37 3.40
N VAL A 196 2.62 5.64 4.26
CA VAL A 196 2.52 5.39 5.70
C VAL A 196 1.31 6.14 6.29
N SER A 197 1.16 7.43 5.98
CA SER A 197 0.03 8.23 6.49
C SER A 197 -1.33 7.69 6.05
N GLN A 198 -1.44 7.18 4.81
CA GLN A 198 -2.67 6.58 4.29
C GLN A 198 -3.00 5.21 4.90
N LEU A 199 -1.97 4.42 5.24
CA LEU A 199 -2.12 3.05 5.69
C LEU A 199 -2.38 2.96 7.21
N ILE A 200 -1.84 3.88 8.01
CA ILE A 200 -2.05 3.90 9.48
C ILE A 200 -3.54 3.87 9.89
N PRO A 201 -4.44 4.67 9.30
CA PRO A 201 -5.88 4.61 9.57
C PRO A 201 -6.50 3.22 9.41
N VAL A 202 -6.02 2.40 8.47
CA VAL A 202 -6.51 1.04 8.23
C VAL A 202 -6.19 0.15 9.44
N PHE A 203 -4.96 0.24 9.95
CA PHE A 203 -4.56 -0.49 11.15
C PHE A 203 -5.25 0.01 12.42
N LEU A 204 -5.66 1.27 12.47
CA LEU A 204 -6.44 1.81 13.59
C LEU A 204 -7.91 1.33 13.58
N ALA A 205 -8.49 1.06 12.41
CA ALA A 205 -9.93 0.85 12.24
C ALA A 205 -10.47 -0.54 12.62
N ASN A 206 -9.66 -1.61 12.51
CA ASN A 206 -9.84 -2.97 13.11
C ASN A 206 -9.09 -4.02 12.26
N HIS A 207 -7.76 -3.92 12.18
CA HIS A 207 -6.95 -4.91 11.48
C HIS A 207 -6.43 -6.00 12.45
N PRO A 208 -6.52 -7.32 12.13
CA PRO A 208 -6.04 -8.38 13.00
C PRO A 208 -4.56 -8.25 13.38
N ASN A 209 -3.74 -7.68 12.49
CA ASN A 209 -2.31 -7.44 12.74
C ASN A 209 -1.99 -6.02 13.24
N SER A 210 -3.00 -5.22 13.65
CA SER A 210 -2.80 -3.82 14.02
C SER A 210 -1.72 -3.64 15.10
N GLY A 211 -1.72 -4.47 16.14
CA GLY A 211 -0.79 -4.33 17.26
C GLY A 211 0.66 -4.55 16.84
N SER A 212 0.94 -5.63 16.10
CA SER A 212 2.29 -5.95 15.64
C SER A 212 2.83 -4.91 14.67
N VAL A 213 2.01 -4.50 13.69
CA VAL A 213 2.43 -3.53 12.68
C VAL A 213 2.70 -2.17 13.31
N LEU A 214 1.79 -1.66 14.15
CA LEU A 214 1.97 -0.38 14.82
C LEU A 214 3.16 -0.40 15.79
N HIS A 215 3.40 -1.51 16.48
CA HIS A 215 4.59 -1.68 17.32
C HIS A 215 5.88 -1.62 16.50
N TYR A 216 5.89 -2.23 15.32
CA TYR A 216 7.03 -2.16 14.41
C TYR A 216 7.22 -0.76 13.81
N VAL A 217 6.15 -0.07 13.40
CA VAL A 217 6.24 1.31 12.89
C VAL A 217 6.82 2.24 13.96
N TRP A 218 6.48 2.03 15.23
CA TRP A 218 6.88 2.90 16.33
C TRP A 218 8.28 2.58 16.88
N HIS A 219 8.60 1.30 17.08
CA HIS A 219 9.84 0.82 17.72
C HIS A 219 10.84 0.15 16.77
N GLY A 220 10.52 0.06 15.48
CA GLY A 220 11.37 -0.59 14.48
C GLY A 220 12.78 0.02 14.44
N GLN A 221 13.80 -0.84 14.33
CA GLN A 221 15.18 -0.42 14.14
C GLN A 221 15.31 0.38 12.83
N GLY A 222 15.79 1.63 12.90
CA GLY A 222 15.94 2.52 11.75
C GLY A 222 14.78 3.49 11.49
N GLN A 223 13.72 3.49 12.30
CA GLN A 223 12.62 4.45 12.15
C GLN A 223 13.03 5.85 12.65
N SER A 224 12.96 6.84 11.76
CA SER A 224 13.26 8.23 12.03
C SER A 224 12.18 8.90 12.89
N ALA A 225 12.55 9.99 13.58
CA ALA A 225 11.59 10.81 14.33
C ALA A 225 10.41 11.29 13.46
N SER A 226 10.63 11.49 12.15
CA SER A 226 9.59 11.88 11.19
C SER A 226 8.48 10.85 11.04
N ILE A 227 8.78 9.55 11.12
CA ILE A 227 7.76 8.49 10.99
C ILE A 227 6.86 8.46 12.22
N ARG A 228 7.42 8.65 13.41
CA ARG A 228 6.61 8.81 14.63
C ARG A 228 5.70 10.03 14.54
N GLN A 229 6.21 11.15 14.02
CA GLN A 229 5.39 12.35 13.76
C GLN A 229 4.25 12.07 12.79
N LEU A 230 4.49 11.33 11.71
CA LEU A 230 3.45 10.95 10.75
C LEU A 230 2.40 10.03 11.38
N VAL A 231 2.79 9.07 12.21
CA VAL A 231 1.83 8.22 12.93
C VAL A 231 0.96 9.05 13.86
N MET A 232 1.55 9.99 14.60
CA MET A 232 0.79 10.89 15.48
C MET A 232 -0.18 11.78 14.68
N GLN A 233 0.28 12.32 13.55
CA GLN A 233 -0.55 13.11 12.65
C GLN A 233 -1.70 12.29 12.05
N ALA A 234 -1.42 11.07 11.58
CA ALA A 234 -2.43 10.16 11.03
C ALA A 234 -3.48 9.76 12.09
N MET A 235 -3.07 9.54 13.35
CA MET A 235 -4.01 9.32 14.47
C MET A 235 -4.93 10.53 14.68
N ALA A 236 -4.37 11.75 14.69
CA ALA A 236 -5.14 12.98 14.86
C ALA A 236 -6.11 13.21 13.68
N GLU A 237 -5.65 13.01 12.45
CA GLU A 237 -6.48 13.12 11.25
C GLU A 237 -7.58 12.08 11.21
N TRP A 238 -7.29 10.84 11.61
CA TRP A 238 -8.30 9.77 11.66
C TRP A 238 -9.41 10.06 12.67
N TYR A 239 -9.08 10.72 13.78
CA TYR A 239 -10.05 11.22 14.75
C TYR A 239 -10.91 12.35 14.17
N VAL A 240 -10.28 13.36 13.56
CA VAL A 240 -10.99 14.53 13.01
C VAL A 240 -11.88 14.14 11.83
N LYS A 241 -11.39 13.30 10.90
CA LYS A 241 -12.19 12.76 9.78
C LYS A 241 -13.33 11.84 10.24
N GLY A 242 -13.25 11.31 11.45
CA GLY A 242 -14.29 10.48 12.04
C GLY A 242 -15.33 11.25 12.84
N ASP A 243 -15.56 12.52 12.50
CA ASP A 243 -16.47 13.42 13.22
C ASP A 243 -16.19 13.48 14.73
N MET A 244 -14.92 13.29 15.13
CA MET A 244 -14.49 13.29 16.53
C MET A 244 -15.18 12.20 17.38
N ASP A 245 -15.43 11.04 16.76
CA ASP A 245 -16.01 9.88 17.40
C ASP A 245 -15.19 9.39 18.61
N GLN A 246 -15.90 9.11 19.70
CA GLN A 246 -15.33 8.60 20.95
C GLN A 246 -14.83 7.17 20.83
N GLY A 247 -15.40 6.36 19.94
CA GLY A 247 -14.90 5.01 19.66
C GLY A 247 -13.48 5.05 19.10
N ARG A 248 -13.25 5.90 18.09
CA ARG A 248 -11.91 6.13 17.51
C ARG A 248 -10.92 6.68 18.53
N LEU A 249 -11.32 7.68 19.31
CA LEU A 249 -10.45 8.27 20.34
C LEU A 249 -10.04 7.24 21.41
N SER A 250 -10.99 6.39 21.82
CA SER A 250 -10.72 5.27 22.72
C SER A 250 -9.71 4.31 22.14
N ARG A 251 -9.89 3.92 20.86
CA ARG A 251 -8.97 3.01 20.18
C ARG A 251 -7.56 3.61 20.03
N ILE A 252 -7.46 4.90 19.69
CA ILE A 252 -6.18 5.61 19.62
C ILE A 252 -5.50 5.60 20.99
N LEU A 253 -6.23 5.87 22.08
CA LEU A 253 -5.67 5.84 23.43
C LEU A 253 -5.14 4.45 23.80
N ASP A 254 -5.88 3.39 23.49
CA ASP A 254 -5.46 2.01 23.74
C ASP A 254 -4.14 1.71 23.01
N VAL A 255 -4.06 2.02 21.71
CA VAL A 255 -2.85 1.86 20.90
C VAL A 255 -1.70 2.72 21.44
N ALA A 256 -1.96 3.98 21.83
CA ALA A 256 -0.95 4.87 22.37
C ALA A 256 -0.34 4.35 23.67
N GLN A 257 -1.16 3.69 24.51
CA GLN A 257 -0.68 3.01 25.72
C GLN A 257 0.20 1.81 25.38
N ASP A 258 -0.25 0.95 24.45
CA ASP A 258 0.51 -0.22 24.02
C ASP A 258 1.89 0.17 23.46
N LEU A 259 1.95 1.27 22.71
CA LEU A 259 3.20 1.80 22.12
C LEU A 259 4.05 2.59 23.13
N LYS A 260 3.54 2.88 24.34
CA LYS A 260 4.13 3.82 25.31
C LYS A 260 4.37 5.22 24.70
N ALA A 261 3.45 5.64 23.83
CA ALA A 261 3.51 6.87 23.04
C ALA A 261 2.67 8.02 23.61
N LEU A 262 1.88 7.79 24.67
CA LEU A 262 0.91 8.77 25.17
C LEU A 262 1.54 10.14 25.48
N SER A 263 2.68 10.18 26.17
CA SER A 263 3.34 11.45 26.52
C SER A 263 3.79 12.24 25.29
N MET A 264 4.21 11.55 24.22
CA MET A 264 4.58 12.19 22.97
C MET A 264 3.36 12.75 22.23
N LEU A 265 2.27 11.98 22.16
CA LEU A 265 1.00 12.43 21.58
C LEU A 265 0.44 13.65 22.31
N LEU A 266 0.51 13.66 23.64
CA LEU A 266 0.03 14.78 24.46
C LEU A 266 0.88 16.06 24.34
N ASN A 267 2.07 15.96 23.78
CA ASN A 267 2.93 17.10 23.49
C ASN A 267 2.85 17.54 22.02
N GLY A 268 2.07 16.85 21.19
CA GLY A 268 1.91 17.14 19.77
C GLY A 268 0.82 18.18 19.48
N THR A 269 0.53 18.33 18.19
CA THR A 269 -0.59 19.11 17.65
C THR A 269 -1.41 18.20 16.72
N PRO A 270 -2.68 18.53 16.41
CA PRO A 270 -3.45 19.72 16.79
C PRO A 270 -4.02 19.66 18.23
N PHE A 271 -4.13 20.82 18.89
CA PHE A 271 -4.63 20.92 20.28
C PHE A 271 -6.04 20.36 20.46
N VAL A 272 -6.90 20.46 19.44
CA VAL A 272 -8.26 19.91 19.47
C VAL A 272 -8.26 18.39 19.70
N PHE A 273 -7.31 17.67 19.12
CA PHE A 273 -7.17 16.23 19.32
C PHE A 273 -6.51 15.93 20.68
N VAL A 274 -5.45 16.66 21.01
CA VAL A 274 -4.66 16.44 22.22
C VAL A 274 -5.47 16.68 23.50
N ILE A 275 -6.30 17.72 23.53
CA ILE A 275 -7.16 18.03 24.68
C ILE A 275 -8.22 16.94 24.89
N ASP A 276 -8.85 16.46 23.81
CA ASP A 276 -9.82 15.36 23.88
C ASP A 276 -9.15 14.06 24.37
N LEU A 277 -7.94 13.77 23.87
CA LEU A 277 -7.16 12.62 24.29
C LEU A 277 -6.74 12.73 25.75
N ALA A 278 -6.32 13.91 26.22
CA ALA A 278 -5.94 14.17 27.60
C ALA A 278 -7.12 13.99 28.57
N ALA A 279 -8.30 14.49 28.20
CA ALA A 279 -9.52 14.31 28.98
C ALA A 279 -9.89 12.83 29.11
N LEU A 280 -9.79 12.07 28.00
CA LEU A 280 -10.04 10.63 28.01
C LEU A 280 -9.00 9.86 28.84
N ALA A 281 -7.72 10.20 28.69
CA ALA A 281 -6.62 9.61 29.46
C ALA A 281 -6.77 9.87 30.97
N SER A 282 -7.22 11.07 31.35
CA SER A 282 -7.53 11.40 32.75
C SER A 282 -8.67 10.56 33.30
N ARG A 283 -9.72 10.33 32.50
CA ARG A 283 -10.86 9.48 32.92
C ARG A 283 -10.45 8.02 33.14
N ARG A 284 -9.42 7.55 32.43
CA ARG A 284 -8.84 6.22 32.60
C ARG A 284 -7.65 6.19 33.56
N GLU A 285 -7.44 7.27 34.32
CA GLU A 285 -6.37 7.41 35.32
C GLU A 285 -4.93 7.29 34.76
N TYR A 286 -4.76 7.46 33.44
CA TYR A 286 -3.44 7.45 32.80
C TYR A 286 -2.71 8.80 32.85
N LEU A 287 -3.43 9.88 33.19
CA LEU A 287 -2.90 11.25 33.22
C LEU A 287 -3.48 12.05 34.39
N LYS A 288 -2.64 12.83 35.07
CA LYS A 288 -3.09 13.85 36.02
C LYS A 288 -3.41 15.14 35.27
N LEU A 289 -4.68 15.34 34.93
CA LEU A 289 -5.13 16.46 34.08
C LEU A 289 -4.76 17.83 34.64
N ASP A 290 -4.92 18.07 35.95
CA ASP A 290 -4.61 19.35 36.59
C ASP A 290 -3.18 19.81 36.31
N LYS A 291 -2.20 18.93 36.60
CA LYS A 291 -0.79 19.22 36.35
C LYS A 291 -0.54 19.45 34.86
N TRP A 292 -1.07 18.57 34.00
CA TRP A 292 -0.83 18.64 32.56
C TRP A 292 -1.39 19.92 31.93
N VAL A 293 -2.62 20.33 32.29
CA VAL A 293 -3.24 21.57 31.80
C VAL A 293 -2.46 22.79 32.28
N LYS A 294 -2.02 22.83 33.55
CA LYS A 294 -1.19 23.91 34.08
C LYS A 294 0.14 24.03 33.36
N ASP A 295 0.80 22.90 33.10
CA ASP A 295 2.08 22.86 32.38
C ASP A 295 1.90 23.35 30.93
N LYS A 296 0.84 22.90 30.23
CA LYS A 296 0.55 23.31 28.85
C LYS A 296 0.07 24.76 28.71
N LEU A 297 -0.68 25.28 29.68
CA LEU A 297 -1.05 26.71 29.72
C LEU A 297 0.18 27.61 29.92
N LYS A 298 1.16 27.18 30.73
CA LYS A 298 2.42 27.92 30.89
C LYS A 298 3.26 27.92 29.62
N GLU A 299 3.30 26.79 28.91
CA GLU A 299 4.10 26.60 27.70
C GLU A 299 3.51 27.33 26.47
N HIS A 300 2.21 27.17 26.22
CA HIS A 300 1.56 27.65 24.99
C HIS A 300 0.61 28.84 25.20
N GLN A 301 0.39 29.28 26.44
CA GLN A 301 -0.34 30.51 26.79
C GLN A 301 -1.74 30.59 26.13
N GLU A 302 -2.01 31.70 25.41
CA GLU A 302 -3.32 32.05 24.89
C GLU A 302 -3.86 31.06 23.84
N GLU A 303 -2.99 30.49 23.00
CA GLU A 303 -3.42 29.55 21.95
C GLU A 303 -4.05 28.28 22.55
N PHE A 304 -3.42 27.75 23.60
CA PHE A 304 -3.91 26.58 24.31
C PHE A 304 -5.13 26.92 25.16
N ALA A 305 -5.16 28.10 25.81
CA ALA A 305 -6.33 28.56 26.54
C ALA A 305 -7.57 28.66 25.64
N HIS A 306 -7.43 29.22 24.44
CA HIS A 306 -8.51 29.31 23.46
C HIS A 306 -8.99 27.91 22.99
N ALA A 307 -8.05 26.97 22.78
CA ALA A 307 -8.37 25.58 22.44
C ALA A 307 -9.15 24.88 23.57
N CYS A 308 -8.77 25.09 24.85
CA CYS A 308 -9.49 24.57 26.00
C CYS A 308 -10.92 25.16 26.10
N ILE A 309 -11.09 26.46 25.86
CA ILE A 309 -12.42 27.10 25.86
C ILE A 309 -13.28 26.53 24.73
N THR A 310 -12.70 26.35 23.54
CA THR A 310 -13.39 25.75 22.39
C THR A 310 -13.83 24.31 22.68
N PHE A 311 -12.96 23.53 23.32
CA PHE A 311 -13.27 22.18 23.79
C PHE A 311 -14.44 22.16 24.79
N MET A 312 -14.39 23.01 25.82
CA MET A 312 -15.46 23.10 26.81
C MET A 312 -16.79 23.54 26.18
N ARG A 313 -16.77 24.50 25.24
CA ARG A 313 -17.96 24.94 24.50
C ARG A 313 -18.58 23.80 23.70
N ARG A 314 -17.75 22.97 23.06
CA ARG A 314 -18.20 21.83 22.26
C ARG A 314 -18.80 20.72 23.12
N ARG A 315 -18.17 20.40 24.26
CA ARG A 315 -18.53 19.25 25.10
C ARG A 315 -19.55 19.57 26.18
N CYS A 316 -19.68 20.84 26.55
CA CYS A 316 -20.58 21.32 27.60
C CYS A 316 -21.34 22.59 27.18
N PRO A 317 -22.20 22.54 26.13
CA PRO A 317 -22.98 23.71 25.72
C PRO A 317 -23.92 24.23 26.82
N TYR A 318 -24.38 23.33 27.71
CA TYR A 318 -25.28 23.64 28.82
C TYR A 318 -24.67 24.55 29.89
N LEU A 319 -23.33 24.56 30.08
CA LEU A 319 -22.67 25.41 31.09
C LEU A 319 -22.53 26.88 30.64
N LEU A 320 -22.71 27.16 29.34
CA LEU A 320 -22.61 28.50 28.76
C LEU A 320 -24.00 29.11 28.46
N GLY A 321 -25.09 28.48 28.90
CA GLY A 321 -26.46 28.97 28.68
C GLY A 321 -27.02 28.71 27.28
N LEU A 322 -26.38 27.86 26.47
CA LEU A 322 -26.91 27.44 25.17
C LEU A 322 -27.71 26.14 25.34
N SER A 323 -29.03 26.27 25.43
CA SER A 323 -29.97 25.15 25.36
C SER A 323 -29.96 24.56 23.94
N LEU A 324 -29.36 23.38 23.77
CA LEU A 324 -29.52 22.56 22.58
C LEU A 324 -30.62 21.52 22.86
N ASP A 325 -31.69 21.56 22.05
CA ASP A 325 -32.85 20.65 22.05
C ASP A 325 -32.50 19.17 21.74
N LYS A 326 -31.23 18.80 21.69
CA LYS A 326 -30.77 17.41 21.50
C LYS A 326 -29.82 17.03 22.63
N GLU A 327 -30.26 16.13 23.49
CA GLU A 327 -29.40 15.48 24.48
C GLU A 327 -28.18 14.88 23.77
N LEU A 328 -27.00 15.44 24.03
CA LEU A 328 -25.74 14.88 23.55
C LEU A 328 -25.55 13.47 24.16
N PRO A 329 -25.07 12.48 23.39
CA PRO A 329 -24.85 11.12 23.90
C PRO A 329 -24.02 11.12 25.19
N LYS A 330 -24.33 10.24 26.15
CA LYS A 330 -23.59 10.10 27.43
C LYS A 330 -22.08 9.89 27.26
N SER A 331 -21.64 9.37 26.10
CA SER A 331 -20.22 9.23 25.74
C SER A 331 -19.52 10.56 25.44
N VAL A 332 -20.27 11.61 25.07
CA VAL A 332 -19.78 12.95 24.74
C VAL A 332 -19.74 13.85 25.98
N GLN A 333 -20.56 13.56 26.99
CA GLN A 333 -20.60 14.30 28.26
C GLN A 333 -19.32 14.07 29.05
N LEU A 334 -18.59 15.16 29.34
CA LEU A 334 -17.40 15.12 30.19
C LEU A 334 -17.79 14.89 31.66
N PRO A 335 -17.00 14.12 32.42
CA PRO A 335 -17.15 14.07 33.87
C PRO A 335 -17.07 15.48 34.48
N GLN A 336 -17.92 15.77 35.46
CA GLN A 336 -17.95 17.09 36.11
C GLN A 336 -16.57 17.47 36.70
N GLU A 337 -15.82 16.49 37.20
CA GLU A 337 -14.46 16.69 37.72
C GLU A 337 -13.46 17.19 36.66
N THR A 338 -13.53 16.67 35.43
CA THR A 338 -12.69 17.12 34.31
C THR A 338 -12.98 18.58 33.96
N VAL A 339 -14.26 18.96 33.96
CA VAL A 339 -14.70 20.32 33.65
C VAL A 339 -14.29 21.29 34.75
N VAL A 340 -14.51 20.93 36.02
CA VAL A 340 -14.10 21.74 37.18
C VAL A 340 -12.59 21.94 37.20
N THR A 341 -11.81 20.92 36.88
CA THR A 341 -10.35 20.99 36.83
C THR A 341 -9.86 21.90 35.70
N MET A 342 -10.45 21.80 34.50
CA MET A 342 -10.08 22.70 33.40
C MET A 342 -10.47 24.15 33.68
N LEU A 343 -11.66 24.40 34.24
CA LEU A 343 -12.11 25.74 34.60
C LEU A 343 -11.25 26.36 35.70
N SER A 344 -10.88 25.60 36.73
CA SER A 344 -10.02 26.09 37.81
C SER A 344 -8.61 26.44 37.29
N CYS A 345 -8.06 25.63 36.38
CA CYS A 345 -6.78 25.92 35.75
C CYS A 345 -6.83 27.19 34.90
N LEU A 346 -7.89 27.36 34.09
CA LEU A 346 -8.07 28.56 33.26
C LEU A 346 -8.28 29.83 34.10
N GLN A 347 -9.07 29.74 35.17
CA GLN A 347 -9.26 30.85 36.12
C GLN A 347 -7.93 31.26 36.77
N SER A 348 -7.11 30.29 37.17
CA SER A 348 -5.78 30.55 37.76
C SER A 348 -4.75 31.11 36.78
N PHE A 349 -5.02 31.07 35.47
CA PHE A 349 -4.16 31.64 34.44
C PHE A 349 -4.60 33.05 34.04
N LEU A 350 -5.91 33.35 34.12
CA LEU A 350 -6.49 34.65 33.79
C LEU A 350 -6.42 35.67 34.93
N GLY A 351 -6.30 35.21 36.18
CA GLY A 351 -6.06 36.04 37.37
C GLY A 351 -4.62 35.93 37.83
#